data_AF-A0A212CUY0-F1
#
_entry.id   AF-A0A212CUY0-F1
#
_cell.length_a   1.000
_cell.length_b   1.000
_cell.length_c   1.000
_cell.angle_alpha   90.00
_cell.angle_beta   90.00
_cell.angle_gamma   90.00
#
_symmetry.space_group_name_H-M   'P 1'
#
loop_
_entity.id
_entity.type
_entity.pdbx_description
1 polymer ?
#
loop_
_entity_poly.entity_id
_entity_poly.type
_entity_poly.pdbx_seq_one_letter_code
_entity_poly.pdbx_strand_id
1 'polypeptide(L)' 'MTIEIDFLQKKSIDSNPYDTDKMAAEFIQQFNNQAFSVGQQLVFSFNEKLFGLLVKDIEAMDPSILKGEPATGKRQK' A
#
# COMPACT_ATOMS: atom_id res chain seq x y z
N MET A 1 -0.93 -4.54 -3.78
CA MET A 1 -0.20 -3.26 -3.97
C MET A 1 0.98 -3.25 -3.02
N THR A 2 2.19 -3.06 -3.56
CA THR A 2 3.44 -3.01 -2.81
C THR A 2 3.98 -1.59 -2.84
N ILE A 3 4.25 -1.03 -1.65
CA ILE A 3 4.73 0.34 -1.48
C ILE A 3 6.02 0.28 -0.67
N GLU A 4 7.05 0.96 -1.17
CA GLU A 4 8.27 1.22 -0.42
C GLU A 4 8.09 2.49 0.39
N ILE A 5 8.46 2.44 1.67
CA ILE A 5 8.31 3.54 2.62
C ILE A 5 9.67 3.95 3.16
N ASP A 6 9.92 5.26 3.20
CA ASP A 6 11.11 5.87 3.82
C ASP A 6 10.72 7.15 4.58
N PHE A 7 11.55 7.60 5.51
CA PHE A 7 11.33 8.88 6.18
C PHE A 7 11.61 10.04 5.22
N LEU A 8 10.62 10.92 5.01
CA LEU A 8 10.81 12.07 4.11
C LEU A 8 11.89 13.02 4.64
N GLN A 9 11.99 13.16 5.96
CA GLN A 9 12.94 14.05 6.61
C GLN A 9 13.97 13.24 7.41
N LYS A 10 15.23 13.31 6.98
CA LYS A 10 16.35 12.63 7.68
C LYS A 10 16.53 13.07 9.14
N LYS A 11 16.01 14.24 9.52
CA LYS A 11 16.03 14.74 10.90
C LYS A 11 14.98 14.10 11.81
N SER A 12 13.95 13.49 11.24
CA SER A 12 12.83 12.86 11.97
C SER A 12 12.90 11.33 11.90
N ILE A 13 14.05 10.77 11.52
CA ILE A 13 14.28 9.32 11.57
C ILE A 13 14.33 8.90 13.03
N ASP A 14 13.50 7.92 13.37
CA ASP A 14 13.45 7.31 14.67
C ASP A 14 13.34 5.80 14.55
N SER A 15 13.84 5.09 15.55
CA SER A 15 13.78 3.63 15.62
C SER A 15 12.55 3.11 16.35
N ASN A 16 11.45 3.88 16.42
CA ASN A 16 10.25 3.37 17.05
C ASN A 16 9.62 2.27 16.18
N PRO A 17 9.02 1.24 16.80
CA PRO A 17 8.26 0.24 16.06
C PRO A 17 7.02 0.90 15.44
N TYR A 18 6.90 0.78 14.13
CA TYR A 18 5.72 1.23 13.38
C TYR A 18 4.82 0.05 13.06
N ASP A 19 3.54 0.20 13.38
CA ASP A 19 2.50 -0.77 13.07
C ASP A 19 2.06 -0.60 11.61
N THR A 20 2.45 -1.56 10.77
CA THR A 20 2.16 -1.54 9.33
C THR A 20 0.68 -1.71 9.03
N ASP A 21 -0.07 -2.43 9.87
CA ASP A 21 -1.52 -2.59 9.70
C ASP A 21 -2.23 -1.26 9.95
N LYS A 22 -1.83 -0.53 10.99
CA LYS A 22 -2.35 0.83 11.22
C LYS A 22 -1.97 1.79 10.12
N MET A 23 -0.73 1.74 9.63
CA MET A 23 -0.30 2.57 8.49
C MET A 23 -1.13 2.27 7.25
N ALA A 24 -1.37 1.00 6.94
CA ALA A 24 -2.20 0.59 5.82
C ALA A 24 -3.65 1.07 5.99
N ALA A 25 -4.24 0.91 7.18
CA ALA A 25 -5.60 1.38 7.46
C ALA A 25 -5.76 2.89 7.28
N GLU A 26 -4.79 3.69 7.78
CA GLU A 26 -4.78 5.14 7.61
C GLU A 26 -4.53 5.54 6.15
N PHE A 27 -3.62 4.84 5.46
CA PHE A 27 -3.35 5.07 4.05
C PHE A 27 -4.61 4.87 3.20
N ILE A 28 -5.34 3.76 3.41
CA ILE A 28 -6.59 3.49 2.67
C ILE A 28 -7.69 4.49 3.03
N GLN A 29 -7.76 4.96 4.29
CA GLN A 29 -8.72 6.00 4.68
C GLN A 29 -8.42 7.35 4.01
N GLN A 30 -7.15 7.75 3.97
CA GLN A 30 -6.75 9.05 3.41
C GLN A 30 -6.79 9.07 1.88
N PHE A 31 -6.39 7.98 1.24
CA PHE A 31 -6.26 7.87 -0.22
C PHE A 31 -7.36 7.02 -0.87
N ASN A 32 -8.49 6.85 -0.18
CA ASN A 32 -9.62 6.11 -0.74
C ASN A 32 -10.06 6.73 -2.07
N ASN A 33 -10.35 5.89 -3.07
CA ASN A 33 -10.77 6.29 -4.42
C ASN A 33 -9.78 7.19 -5.19
N GLN A 34 -8.50 7.24 -4.79
CA GLN A 34 -7.47 7.88 -5.60
C GLN A 34 -6.79 6.87 -6.52
N ALA A 35 -6.43 7.32 -7.73
CA ALA A 35 -5.68 6.53 -8.68
C ALA A 35 -4.18 6.63 -8.39
N PHE A 36 -3.51 5.48 -8.37
CA PHE A 36 -2.06 5.37 -8.21
C PHE A 36 -1.43 4.73 -9.44
N SER A 37 -0.21 5.15 -9.77
CA SER A 37 0.61 4.55 -10.83
C SER A 37 1.88 3.92 -10.24
N VAL A 38 2.35 2.84 -10.87
CA VAL A 38 3.65 2.24 -10.53
C VAL A 38 4.77 3.26 -10.75
N GLY A 39 5.66 3.41 -9.77
CA GLY A 39 6.73 4.41 -9.75
C GLY A 39 6.31 5.79 -9.24
N GLN A 40 5.03 6.00 -8.91
CA GLN A 40 4.57 7.26 -8.34
C GLN A 40 5.12 7.45 -6.93
N GLN A 41 5.66 8.63 -6.68
CA GLN A 41 6.07 9.07 -5.36
C GLN A 41 4.97 9.93 -4.73
N LEU A 42 4.73 9.71 -3.44
CA LEU A 42 3.74 10.45 -2.66
C LEU A 42 4.22 10.62 -1.22
N VAL A 43 3.60 11.57 -0.52
CA VAL A 43 3.91 11.85 0.88
C VAL A 43 2.76 11.34 1.73
N PHE A 44 3.09 10.61 2.79
CA PHE A 44 2.14 10.06 3.75
C PHE A 44 2.45 10.61 5.13
N SER A 45 1.41 11.06 5.83
CA SER A 45 1.53 11.59 7.18
C SER A 45 0.95 10.57 8.16
N PHE A 46 1.77 10.06 9.07
CA PHE A 46 1.36 9.08 10.08
C PHE A 46 1.96 9.44 11.44
N ASN A 47 1.12 9.56 12.48
CA ASN A 47 1.54 9.98 13.82
C ASN A 47 2.46 11.22 13.82
N GLU A 48 2.02 12.29 13.14
CA GLU A 48 2.75 13.58 13.03
C GLU A 48 4.13 13.48 12.32
N LYS A 49 4.40 12.36 11.64
CA LYS A 49 5.61 12.17 10.84
C LYS A 49 5.31 12.01 9.37
N LEU A 50 6.21 12.55 8.55
CA LEU A 50 6.12 12.51 7.11
C LEU A 50 7.00 11.39 6.54
N PHE A 51 6.36 10.51 5.80
CA PHE A 51 6.97 9.41 5.07
C PHE A 51 6.89 9.68 3.57
N GLY A 52 7.97 9.37 2.87
CA GLY A 52 7.98 9.24 1.42
C GLY A 52 7.57 7.83 1.05
N LEU A 53 6.54 7.72 0.23
CA LEU A 53 6.04 6.46 -0.32
C LEU A 53 6.39 6.38 -1.80
N LEU A 54 6.81 5.21 -2.25
CA LEU A 54 7.05 4.89 -3.66
C LEU A 54 6.27 3.63 -4.01
N VAL A 55 5.34 3.74 -4.95
CA VAL A 55 4.58 2.58 -5.42
C VAL A 55 5.48 1.70 -6.27
N LYS A 56 5.76 0.47 -5.81
CA LYS A 56 6.59 -0.49 -6.54
C LYS A 56 5.77 -1.37 -7.47
N ASP A 57 4.62 -1.81 -6.98
CA ASP A 57 3.76 -2.72 -7.72
C ASP A 57 2.29 -2.51 -7.35
N ILE A 58 1.40 -2.67 -8.33
CA ILE A 58 -0.04 -2.55 -8.12
C ILE A 58 -0.70 -3.80 -8.68
N GLU A 59 -1.18 -4.65 -7.78
CA GLU A 59 -2.00 -5.80 -8.13
C GLU A 59 -3.47 -5.41 -8.13
N ALA A 60 -4.16 -5.69 -9.23
CA ALA A 60 -5.60 -5.52 -9.33
C ALA A 60 -6.31 -6.66 -8.60
N MET A 61 -7.39 -6.33 -7.88
CA MET A 61 -8.26 -7.34 -7.31
C MET A 61 -9.18 -7.90 -8.40
N ASP A 62 -9.16 -9.22 -8.59
CA ASP A 62 -10.03 -9.88 -9.56
C ASP A 62 -11.48 -9.92 -9.02
N PRO A 63 -12.47 -9.38 -9.76
CA PRO A 63 -13.85 -9.31 -9.28
C PRO A 63 -14.53 -10.69 -9.15
N SER A 64 -13.96 -11.75 -9.71
CA SER A 64 -14.48 -13.11 -9.59
C SER A 64 -14.32 -13.65 -8.16
N ILE A 65 -13.36 -13.12 -7.38
CA ILE A 65 -13.14 -13.49 -5.97
C ILE A 65 -14.35 -13.10 -5.10
N LEU A 66 -15.03 -12.01 -5.45
CA LEU A 66 -16.25 -11.54 -4.77
C LEU A 66 -17.51 -12.29 -5.21
N LYS A 67 -17.47 -12.96 -6.37
CA LYS A 67 -18.61 -13.73 -6.91
C LYS A 67 -18.76 -15.13 -6.32
N GLY A 68 -17.81 -15.62 -5.52
CA GLY A 68 -17.95 -16.88 -4.79
C GLY A 68 -18.03 -18.14 -5.67
N GLU A 69 -17.61 -18.08 -6.94
CA GLU A 69 -17.47 -19.28 -7.76
C GLU A 69 -16.16 -20.02 -7.38
N PRO A 70 -16.18 -21.34 -7.16
CA PRO A 70 -14.98 -22.10 -6.86
C PRO A 70 -14.01 -22.01 -8.03
N ALA A 71 -12.76 -21.61 -7.76
CA ALA A 71 -11.65 -21.56 -8.70
C ALA A 71 -11.46 -22.93 -9.38
N THR A 72 -12.15 -23.14 -10.50
CA THR A 72 -12.05 -24.34 -11.31
C THR A 72 -11.00 -24.09 -12.38
N GLY A 73 -9.76 -24.48 -12.04
CA GLY A 73 -8.84 -25.13 -12.95
C GLY A 73 -8.08 -24.23 -13.93
N LYS A 74 -6.76 -24.34 -13.85
CA LYS A 74 -5.97 -24.97 -14.92
C LYS A 74 -4.72 -25.61 -14.29
N ARG A 75 -4.82 -26.91 -14.01
CA ARG A 75 -3.63 -27.76 -13.87
C ARG A 75 -3.00 -27.87 -15.27
N GLN A 76 -1.75 -27.45 -15.35
CA GLN A 76 -0.89 -27.55 -16.52
C GLN A 76 -0.47 -29.01 -16.75
N LYS A 77 -0.75 -29.53 -17.94
CA LYS A 77 0.00 -30.60 -18.62
C LYS A 77 -0.09 -30.36 -20.12
#